data_AF-A0A660YZM6-F1
#
_entry.id   AF-A0A660YZM6-F1
#
_cell.length_a   1.000
_cell.length_b   1.000
_cell.length_c   1.000
_cell.angle_alpha   90.00
_cell.angle_beta   90.00
_cell.angle_gamma   90.00
#
_symmetry.space_group_name_H-M   'P 1'
#
loop_
_entity.id
_entity.type
_entity.pdbx_description
1 polymer ?
#
loop_
_entity_poly.entity_id
_entity_poly.type
_entity_poly.pdbx_seq_one_letter_code
_entity_poly.pdbx_strand_id
1 'polypeptide(L)'
;MDKNRRNFLKLTGLGALGLTAGKYADLFGNAVPTKISFDESDIKKRFAMVIDLKKCLAKEDCKLCIDACHKTHNVPDFGNKKDEIKWIWKEKYEHAFPNKENYYLKEELKHSKVPLFCNHCDNPPCTKVCPTQATWKREDGIVMMDWHRCIGCRYCMVA
;
A
#
# COMPACT_ATOMS: atom_id res chain seq x y z
N MET A 1 -23.45 19.96 40.53
CA MET A 1 -23.10 20.83 39.38
C MET A 1 -23.74 22.19 39.64
N ASP A 2 -22.92 23.23 39.82
CA ASP A 2 -23.37 24.51 40.39
C ASP A 2 -24.30 25.31 39.45
N LYS A 3 -25.46 25.75 39.95
CA LYS A 3 -26.52 26.41 39.14
C LYS A 3 -26.01 27.68 38.43
N ASN A 4 -25.00 28.35 38.99
CA ASN A 4 -24.40 29.57 38.43
C ASN A 4 -23.55 29.32 37.18
N ARG A 5 -22.81 28.20 37.10
CA ARG A 5 -21.99 27.86 35.91
C ARG A 5 -22.85 27.51 34.70
N ARG A 6 -23.97 26.82 34.92
CA ARG A 6 -24.92 26.45 33.85
C ARG A 6 -25.63 27.68 33.27
N ASN A 7 -25.97 28.66 34.10
CA ASN A 7 -26.58 29.90 33.64
C ASN A 7 -25.57 30.79 32.91
N PHE A 8 -24.32 30.87 33.38
CA PHE A 8 -23.26 31.58 32.68
C PHE A 8 -23.00 31.03 31.28
N LEU A 9 -22.90 29.69 31.13
CA LEU A 9 -22.69 29.04 29.83
C LEU A 9 -23.89 29.19 28.88
N LYS A 10 -25.12 29.20 29.41
CA LYS A 10 -26.32 29.49 28.59
C LYS A 10 -26.34 30.94 28.11
N LEU A 11 -26.00 31.89 28.97
CA LEU A 11 -26.02 33.33 28.64
C LEU A 11 -24.92 33.69 27.64
N THR A 12 -23.71 33.15 27.81
CA THR A 12 -22.59 33.35 26.88
C THR A 12 -22.78 32.61 25.56
N GLY A 13 -23.34 31.39 25.58
CA GLY A 13 -23.64 30.63 24.37
C GLY A 13 -24.69 31.31 23.46
N LEU A 14 -25.72 31.92 24.04
CA LEU A 14 -26.73 32.68 23.29
C LEU A 14 -26.18 34.02 22.74
N GLY A 15 -25.33 34.71 23.51
CA GLY A 15 -24.72 35.97 23.06
C GLY A 15 -23.73 35.80 21.90
N ALA A 16 -22.97 34.70 21.87
CA ALA A 16 -22.00 34.42 20.80
C ALA A 16 -22.68 34.04 19.47
N LEU A 17 -23.84 33.36 19.52
CA LEU A 17 -24.62 33.01 18.32
C LEU A 17 -25.36 34.23 17.73
N GLY A 18 -25.87 35.13 18.57
CA GLY A 18 -26.61 36.32 18.12
C GLY A 18 -25.74 37.33 17.34
N LEU A 19 -24.46 37.46 17.70
CA LEU A 19 -23.53 38.40 17.03
C LEU A 19 -22.93 37.85 15.73
N THR A 20 -23.03 36.55 15.48
CA THR A 20 -22.46 35.89 14.30
C THR A 20 -23.51 35.54 13.26
N ALA A 21 -24.77 35.29 13.62
CA ALA A 21 -25.81 34.92 12.65
C ALA A 21 -26.01 35.95 11.51
N GLY A 22 -25.93 37.25 11.81
CA GLY A 22 -26.13 38.32 10.81
C GLY A 22 -24.99 38.49 9.81
N LYS A 23 -23.75 38.11 10.15
CA LYS A 23 -22.59 38.25 9.23
C LYS A 23 -22.39 37.08 8.29
N TYR A 24 -23.04 35.94 8.56
CA TYR A 24 -22.84 34.70 7.80
C TYR A 24 -24.08 34.27 7.01
N ALA A 25 -25.19 35.03 7.06
CA ALA A 25 -26.38 34.74 6.26
C ALA A 25 -26.09 34.77 4.75
N ASP A 26 -25.25 35.71 4.29
CA ASP A 26 -24.87 35.83 2.88
C ASP A 26 -23.92 34.72 2.39
N LEU A 27 -23.24 34.01 3.30
CA LEU A 27 -22.36 32.88 2.95
C LEU A 27 -23.14 31.62 2.56
N PHE A 28 -24.40 31.50 2.99
CA PHE A 28 -25.26 30.36 2.62
C PHE A 28 -26.24 30.69 1.48
N GLY A 29 -26.57 31.96 1.26
CA GLY A 29 -27.50 32.39 0.20
C GLY A 29 -26.94 32.27 -1.23
N ASN A 30 -25.60 32.32 -1.38
CA ASN A 30 -24.91 32.27 -2.68
C ASN A 30 -24.07 31.00 -2.87
N ALA A 31 -24.36 29.92 -2.13
CA ALA A 31 -23.77 28.61 -2.41
C ALA A 31 -24.36 28.06 -3.72
N VAL A 32 -23.85 28.57 -4.85
CA VAL A 32 -23.96 27.93 -6.15
C VAL A 32 -23.50 26.49 -5.94
N PRO A 33 -24.30 25.47 -6.30
CA PRO A 33 -23.82 24.10 -6.23
C PRO A 33 -22.64 24.02 -7.18
N THR A 34 -21.43 24.05 -6.64
CA THR A 34 -20.22 23.78 -7.41
C THR A 34 -20.41 22.39 -7.95
N LYS A 35 -20.74 22.28 -9.24
CA LYS A 35 -20.66 20.99 -9.93
C LYS A 35 -19.23 20.53 -9.71
N ILE A 36 -19.05 19.49 -8.91
CA ILE A 36 -17.77 18.83 -8.76
C ILE A 36 -17.54 18.13 -10.11
N SER A 37 -16.95 18.86 -11.05
CA SER A 37 -16.42 18.28 -12.27
C SER A 37 -15.12 17.59 -11.87
N PHE A 38 -15.18 16.27 -11.73
CA PHE A 38 -13.97 15.46 -11.72
C PHE A 38 -13.43 15.48 -13.15
N ASP A 39 -12.35 16.22 -13.37
CA ASP A 39 -11.58 16.06 -14.59
C ASP A 39 -10.87 14.71 -14.50
N GLU A 40 -11.10 13.84 -15.48
CA GLU A 40 -10.45 12.53 -15.58
C GLU A 40 -8.92 12.69 -15.68
N SER A 41 -8.44 13.87 -16.10
CA SER A 41 -7.02 14.24 -16.13
C SER A 41 -6.37 14.40 -14.74
N ASP A 42 -7.16 14.68 -13.69
CA ASP A 42 -6.69 14.81 -12.30
C ASP A 42 -6.57 13.44 -11.59
N ILE A 43 -7.05 12.36 -12.20
CA ILE A 43 -6.95 11.01 -11.64
C ILE A 43 -5.53 10.49 -11.85
N LYS A 44 -4.67 10.65 -10.84
CA LYS A 44 -3.35 10.02 -10.82
C LYS A 44 -3.51 8.50 -10.93
N LYS A 45 -2.91 7.90 -11.97
CA LYS A 45 -2.92 6.45 -12.19
C LYS A 45 -2.30 5.74 -10.99
N ARG A 46 -2.95 4.67 -10.52
CA ARG A 46 -2.45 3.83 -9.42
C ARG A 46 -2.38 2.38 -9.87
N PHE A 47 -1.17 1.82 -9.90
CA PHE A 47 -0.99 0.42 -10.29
C PHE A 47 -1.18 -0.53 -9.11
N ALA A 48 -1.77 -1.68 -9.40
CA ALA A 48 -1.91 -2.80 -8.49
C ALA A 48 -1.77 -4.11 -9.26
N MET A 49 -1.30 -5.15 -8.58
CA MET A 49 -1.18 -6.50 -9.13
C MET A 49 -1.98 -7.45 -8.23
N VAL A 50 -2.82 -8.28 -8.85
CA VAL A 50 -3.61 -9.29 -8.15
C VAL A 50 -3.32 -10.64 -8.79
N ILE A 51 -2.98 -11.62 -7.96
CA ILE A 51 -2.75 -13.01 -8.40
C ILE A 51 -3.94 -13.87 -7.95
N ASP A 52 -4.60 -14.50 -8.92
CA ASP A 52 -5.57 -15.56 -8.66
C ASP A 52 -4.82 -16.85 -8.31
N LEU A 53 -4.71 -17.13 -7.01
CA LEU A 53 -4.01 -18.30 -6.50
C LEU A 53 -4.65 -19.62 -6.97
N LYS A 54 -5.97 -19.67 -7.13
CA LYS A 54 -6.65 -20.90 -7.59
C LYS A 54 -6.22 -21.24 -9.02
N LYS A 55 -6.17 -20.23 -9.90
CA LYS A 55 -5.72 -20.42 -11.29
C LYS A 55 -4.22 -20.72 -11.38
N CYS A 56 -3.41 -20.06 -10.55
CA CYS A 56 -1.98 -20.31 -10.47
C CYS A 56 -1.70 -21.76 -10.05
N LEU A 57 -2.24 -22.20 -8.91
CA LEU A 57 -1.99 -23.53 -8.36
C LEU A 57 -2.61 -24.67 -9.20
N ALA A 58 -3.56 -24.37 -10.08
CA ALA A 58 -4.09 -25.33 -11.06
C ALA A 58 -3.12 -25.62 -12.23
N LYS A 59 -2.05 -24.83 -12.40
CA LYS A 59 -1.01 -25.08 -13.41
C LYS A 59 0.14 -25.88 -12.81
N GLU A 60 0.75 -26.74 -13.62
CA GLU A 60 1.94 -27.48 -13.22
C GLU A 60 3.06 -26.52 -12.78
N ASP A 61 3.51 -26.71 -11.53
CA ASP A 61 4.57 -25.98 -10.86
C ASP A 61 4.40 -24.44 -10.74
N CYS A 62 3.30 -23.84 -11.20
CA CYS A 62 3.01 -22.40 -11.25
C CYS A 62 4.27 -21.49 -11.33
N LYS A 63 5.13 -21.72 -12.34
CA LYS A 63 6.42 -21.01 -12.45
C LYS A 63 6.56 -20.11 -13.68
N LEU A 64 5.61 -20.13 -14.61
CA LEU A 64 5.73 -19.40 -15.88
C LEU A 64 5.92 -17.87 -15.68
N CYS A 65 5.31 -17.30 -14.63
CA CYS A 65 5.52 -15.89 -14.29
C CYS A 65 6.94 -15.61 -13.77
N ILE A 66 7.54 -16.57 -13.06
CA ILE A 66 8.93 -16.51 -12.58
C ILE A 66 9.88 -16.55 -13.79
N ASP A 67 9.69 -17.54 -14.68
CA ASP A 67 10.49 -17.70 -15.89
C ASP A 67 10.42 -16.45 -16.78
N ALA A 68 9.21 -15.89 -16.96
CA ALA A 68 9.00 -14.67 -17.73
C ALA A 68 9.70 -13.47 -17.09
N CYS A 69 9.59 -13.30 -15.76
CA CYS A 69 10.25 -12.23 -15.03
C CYS A 69 11.78 -12.31 -15.19
N HIS A 70 12.36 -13.50 -14.99
CA HIS A 70 13.80 -13.71 -15.11
C HIS A 70 14.30 -13.43 -16.53
N LYS A 71 13.56 -13.88 -17.54
CA LYS A 71 13.88 -13.63 -18.95
C LYS A 71 13.80 -12.14 -19.30
N THR A 72 12.74 -11.45 -18.89
CA THR A 72 12.51 -10.04 -19.23
C THR A 72 13.51 -9.11 -18.53
N HIS A 73 13.92 -9.45 -17.31
CA HIS A 73 14.76 -8.59 -16.48
C HIS A 73 16.22 -9.04 -16.37
N ASN A 74 16.63 -10.03 -17.19
CA ASN A 74 17.99 -10.56 -17.21
C ASN A 74 18.47 -11.03 -15.84
N VAL A 75 17.59 -11.69 -15.08
CA VAL A 75 17.95 -12.24 -13.76
C VAL A 75 18.84 -13.47 -13.99
N PRO A 76 20.09 -13.48 -13.50
CA PRO A 76 21.01 -14.60 -13.72
C PRO A 76 20.61 -15.83 -12.89
N ASP A 77 20.89 -17.00 -13.46
CA ASP A 77 20.82 -18.29 -12.75
C ASP A 77 22.24 -18.79 -12.48
N PHE A 78 22.55 -19.00 -11.20
CA PHE A 78 23.86 -19.45 -10.73
C PHE A 78 23.92 -20.97 -10.47
N GLY A 79 22.82 -21.71 -10.71
CA GLY A 79 22.75 -23.16 -10.53
C GLY A 79 22.82 -23.64 -9.07
N ASN A 80 22.82 -22.71 -8.11
CA ASN A 80 22.88 -23.02 -6.69
C ASN A 80 21.86 -22.19 -5.91
N LYS A 81 21.26 -22.78 -4.88
CA LYS A 81 20.22 -22.12 -4.06
C LYS A 81 20.76 -21.04 -3.13
N LYS A 82 22.06 -21.06 -2.83
CA LYS A 82 22.65 -20.12 -1.85
C LYS A 82 22.77 -18.71 -2.44
N ASP A 83 23.08 -18.64 -3.73
CA ASP A 83 23.32 -17.39 -4.46
C ASP A 83 22.14 -16.99 -5.36
N GLU A 84 20.99 -17.67 -5.21
CA GLU A 84 19.82 -17.46 -6.06
C GLU A 84 19.23 -16.04 -5.88
N ILE A 85 19.01 -15.34 -7.00
CA ILE A 85 18.36 -14.03 -6.99
C ILE A 85 16.85 -14.22 -7.07
N LYS A 86 16.14 -13.85 -6.00
CA LYS A 86 14.68 -14.02 -5.86
C LYS A 86 13.94 -12.73 -6.15
N TRP A 87 13.34 -12.62 -7.33
CA TRP A 87 12.39 -11.54 -7.64
C TRP A 87 10.95 -12.01 -7.43
N ILE A 88 10.64 -13.18 -7.99
CA ILE A 88 9.43 -13.94 -7.71
C ILE A 88 9.87 -15.34 -7.29
N TRP A 89 9.43 -15.81 -6.13
CA TRP A 89 9.76 -17.16 -5.66
C TRP A 89 8.55 -17.84 -5.06
N LYS A 90 8.62 -19.16 -4.89
CA LYS A 90 7.54 -19.94 -4.27
C LYS A 90 7.92 -20.26 -2.83
N GLU A 91 6.99 -20.06 -1.91
CA GLU A 91 7.15 -20.41 -0.50
C GLU A 91 5.88 -21.10 0.01
N LYS A 92 6.02 -21.99 0.98
CA LYS A 92 4.84 -22.59 1.62
C LYS A 92 4.00 -21.50 2.28
N TYR A 93 2.68 -21.63 2.21
CA TYR A 93 1.76 -20.65 2.79
C TYR A 93 2.05 -20.37 4.27
N GLU A 94 2.30 -21.40 5.06
CA GLU A 94 2.63 -21.32 6.50
C GLU A 94 3.86 -20.44 6.78
N HIS A 95 4.91 -20.53 5.96
CA HIS A 95 6.13 -19.73 6.11
C HIS A 95 5.96 -18.31 5.57
N ALA A 96 5.19 -18.15 4.50
CA ALA A 96 4.91 -16.85 3.90
C ALA A 96 4.04 -15.97 4.81
N PHE A 97 3.13 -16.58 5.55
CA PHE A 97 2.16 -15.89 6.39
C PHE A 97 2.09 -16.50 7.81
N PRO A 98 3.18 -16.46 8.58
CA PRO A 98 3.28 -17.18 9.85
C PRO A 98 2.28 -16.69 10.90
N ASN A 99 1.85 -15.42 10.82
CA ASN A 99 0.93 -14.80 11.76
C ASN A 99 -0.52 -14.69 11.23
N LYS A 100 -0.86 -15.40 10.15
CA LYS A 100 -2.21 -15.38 9.56
C LYS A 100 -2.84 -16.77 9.57
N GLU A 101 -3.16 -17.26 10.75
CA GLU A 101 -4.07 -18.40 10.90
C GLU A 101 -5.49 -17.97 10.53
N ASN A 102 -5.84 -18.12 9.26
CA ASN A 102 -7.24 -17.98 8.85
C ASN A 102 -7.95 -19.31 9.11
N TYR A 103 -8.88 -19.33 10.06
CA TYR A 103 -9.68 -20.51 10.41
C TYR A 103 -10.46 -21.08 9.20
N TYR A 104 -10.79 -20.23 8.22
CA TYR A 104 -11.49 -20.59 7.00
C TYR A 104 -10.56 -20.92 5.83
N LEU A 105 -9.24 -20.99 6.05
CA LEU A 105 -8.31 -21.39 5.00
C LEU A 105 -8.52 -22.88 4.70
N LYS A 106 -8.76 -23.21 3.42
CA LYS A 106 -8.81 -24.59 2.96
C LYS A 106 -7.49 -25.30 3.28
N GLU A 107 -7.58 -26.54 3.74
CA GLU A 107 -6.41 -27.35 4.12
C GLU A 107 -5.42 -27.50 2.95
N GLU A 108 -5.93 -27.64 1.73
CA GLU A 108 -5.15 -27.67 0.48
C GLU A 108 -4.23 -26.45 0.32
N LEU A 109 -4.69 -25.26 0.73
CA LEU A 109 -3.90 -24.03 0.63
C LEU A 109 -2.81 -23.94 1.70
N LYS A 110 -3.03 -24.52 2.89
CA LYS A 110 -2.03 -24.50 3.97
C LYS A 110 -0.72 -25.18 3.56
N HIS A 111 -0.83 -26.28 2.81
CA HIS A 111 0.31 -27.07 2.32
C HIS A 111 0.79 -26.63 0.93
N SER A 112 0.12 -25.68 0.30
CA SER A 112 0.47 -25.19 -1.03
C SER A 112 1.65 -24.22 -1.00
N LYS A 113 2.45 -24.23 -2.07
CA LYS A 113 3.49 -23.21 -2.30
C LYS A 113 2.90 -22.04 -3.09
N VAL A 114 2.86 -20.86 -2.50
CA VAL A 114 2.33 -19.64 -3.11
C VAL A 114 3.47 -18.77 -3.66
N PRO A 115 3.23 -18.02 -4.76
CA PRO A 115 4.21 -17.07 -5.26
C PRO A 115 4.31 -15.85 -4.34
N LEU A 116 5.54 -15.45 -4.04
CA LEU A 116 5.90 -14.23 -3.32
C LEU A 116 6.74 -13.34 -4.22
N PHE A 117 6.55 -12.02 -4.10
CA PHE A 117 7.17 -10.99 -4.91
C PHE A 117 7.05 -9.63 -4.20
N CYS A 118 7.73 -8.61 -4.72
CA CYS A 118 7.61 -7.24 -4.20
C CYS A 118 6.18 -6.71 -4.41
N ASN A 119 5.50 -6.35 -3.32
CA ASN A 119 4.11 -5.86 -3.37
C ASN A 119 3.99 -4.36 -3.67
N HIS A 120 5.12 -3.63 -3.82
CA HIS A 120 5.15 -2.17 -3.96
C HIS A 120 4.27 -1.46 -2.90
N CYS A 121 4.56 -1.76 -1.63
CA CYS A 121 3.77 -1.34 -0.47
C CYS A 121 3.47 0.17 -0.49
N ASP A 122 2.30 0.55 0.03
CA ASP A 122 1.92 1.96 0.09
C ASP A 122 2.81 2.77 1.05
N ASN A 123 3.24 2.13 2.15
CA ASN A 123 4.22 2.67 3.08
C ASN A 123 5.45 1.75 3.12
N PRO A 124 6.33 1.82 2.11
CA PRO A 124 7.42 0.85 1.95
C PRO A 124 8.55 1.12 2.96
N PRO A 125 8.84 0.20 3.90
CA PRO A 125 9.93 0.39 4.85
C PRO A 125 11.30 0.37 4.15
N CYS A 126 11.43 -0.45 3.10
CA CYS A 126 12.64 -0.59 2.29
C CYS A 126 13.12 0.72 1.62
N THR A 127 12.25 1.72 1.38
CA THR A 127 12.66 3.03 0.84
C THR A 127 13.13 3.98 1.93
N LYS A 128 12.66 3.82 3.17
CA LYS A 128 12.99 4.71 4.29
C LYS A 128 14.38 4.43 4.86
N VAL A 129 14.81 3.17 4.78
CA VAL A 129 16.08 2.72 5.37
C VAL A 129 17.27 2.88 4.43
N CYS A 130 17.06 3.17 3.14
CA CYS A 130 18.14 3.25 2.17
C CYS A 130 18.94 4.55 2.36
N PRO A 131 20.21 4.50 2.82
CA PRO A 131 20.97 5.72 3.12
C PRO A 131 21.31 6.51 1.86
N THR A 132 21.48 5.82 0.72
CA THR A 132 21.74 6.46 -0.56
C THR A 132 20.48 6.78 -1.33
N GLN A 133 19.27 6.49 -0.81
CA GLN A 133 18.00 6.66 -1.55
C GLN A 133 18.01 5.98 -2.93
N ALA A 134 18.65 4.81 -3.03
CA ALA A 134 18.59 3.97 -4.21
C ALA A 134 17.20 3.36 -4.44
N THR A 135 16.39 3.25 -3.39
CA THR A 135 14.99 2.84 -3.46
C THR A 135 14.07 4.04 -3.20
N TRP A 136 13.04 4.21 -4.03
CA TRP A 136 12.03 5.26 -3.86
C TRP A 136 10.67 4.80 -4.38
N LYS A 137 9.61 5.54 -4.05
CA LYS A 137 8.26 5.28 -4.54
C LYS A 137 7.86 6.36 -5.55
N ARG A 138 7.43 5.93 -6.73
CA ARG A 138 6.88 6.82 -7.77
C ARG A 138 5.44 7.23 -7.41
N GLU A 139 4.97 8.32 -8.02
CA GLU A 139 3.62 8.85 -7.77
C GLU A 139 2.49 7.84 -8.05
N ASP A 140 2.71 6.91 -8.97
CA ASP A 140 1.74 5.88 -9.38
C ASP A 140 1.72 4.63 -8.47
N GLY A 141 2.47 4.66 -7.38
CA GLY A 141 2.52 3.60 -6.37
C GLY A 141 3.66 2.61 -6.52
N ILE A 142 4.40 2.61 -7.64
CA ILE A 142 5.47 1.63 -7.87
C ILE A 142 6.71 1.99 -7.07
N VAL A 143 7.20 1.04 -6.27
CA VAL A 143 8.53 1.11 -5.64
C VAL A 143 9.60 0.74 -6.66
N MET A 144 10.53 1.67 -6.90
CA MET A 144 11.63 1.56 -7.85
C MET A 144 12.96 1.36 -7.13
N MET A 145 13.93 0.78 -7.85
CA MET A 145 15.30 0.55 -7.40
C MET A 145 16.26 1.05 -8.48
N ASP A 146 17.23 1.89 -8.09
CA ASP A 146 18.35 2.30 -8.91
C ASP A 146 19.59 1.49 -8.52
N TRP A 147 19.96 0.60 -9.44
CA TRP A 147 21.08 -0.31 -9.27
C TRP A 147 22.44 0.40 -9.22
N HIS A 148 22.58 1.56 -9.85
CA HIS A 148 23.84 2.32 -9.89
C HIS A 148 24.08 3.11 -8.61
N ARG A 149 23.00 3.52 -7.93
CA ARG A 149 23.06 4.25 -6.65
C ARG A 149 23.14 3.31 -5.43
N CYS A 150 22.89 2.02 -5.62
CA CYS A 150 22.90 1.03 -4.56
C CYS A 150 24.35 0.68 -4.16
N ILE A 151 24.68 0.89 -2.88
CA ILE A 151 25.99 0.54 -2.31
C ILE A 151 26.04 -0.86 -1.68
N GLY A 152 24.97 -1.65 -1.80
CA GLY A 152 24.95 -3.03 -1.31
C GLY A 152 24.92 -3.20 0.22
N CYS A 153 24.49 -2.20 0.99
CA CYS A 153 24.40 -2.28 2.46
C CYS A 153 23.32 -3.26 2.99
N ARG A 154 22.39 -3.70 2.13
CA ARG A 154 21.32 -4.68 2.42
C ARG A 154 20.32 -4.34 3.53
N TYR A 155 20.32 -3.12 4.07
CA TYR A 155 19.34 -2.71 5.08
C TYR A 155 17.89 -2.78 4.57
N CYS A 156 17.68 -2.54 3.29
CA CYS A 156 16.36 -2.67 2.65
C CYS A 156 15.79 -4.10 2.66
N MET A 157 16.61 -5.14 2.88
CA MET A 157 16.14 -6.53 2.98
C MET A 157 15.64 -6.90 4.38
N VAL A 158 16.08 -6.15 5.39
CA VAL A 158 15.73 -6.38 6.81
C VAL A 158 14.49 -5.58 7.22
N ALA A 159 14.23 -4.47 6.53
CA ALA A 159 13.17 -3.51 6.82
C ALA A 159 11.81 -3.92 6.26
#